data_AF-A0A452XHH2-F1
#
_entry.id   AF-A0A452XHH2-F1
#
_cell.length_a   1.000
_cell.length_b   1.000
_cell.length_c   1.000
_cell.angle_alpha   90.00
_cell.angle_beta   90.00
_cell.angle_gamma   90.00
#
_symmetry.space_group_name_H-M   'P 1'
#
loop_
_entity.id
_entity.type
_entity.pdbx_description
1 polymer ?
#
loop_
_entity_poly.entity_id
_entity_poly.type
_entity_poly.pdbx_seq_one_letter_code
_entity_poly.pdbx_strand_id
1 'polypeptide(L)' 'MRIRDPKTTALIFASGKMVCTGAKSEEHSKLAARKCSMHELSKSLASQLHSRTSRSRTLLLHVTEISHSS' A
#
# COMPACT_ATOMS: atom_id res chain seq x y z
N MET A 1 3.74 -9.93 -6.04
CA MET A 1 4.38 -9.99 -4.71
C MET A 1 4.77 -11.44 -4.39
N ARG A 2 5.95 -11.69 -3.80
CA ARG A 2 6.36 -13.03 -3.34
C ARG A 2 6.32 -13.09 -1.81
N ILE A 3 5.58 -14.06 -1.26
CA ILE A 3 5.54 -14.35 0.18
C ILE A 3 6.48 -15.52 0.44
N ARG A 4 7.36 -15.39 1.44
CA ARG A 4 8.33 -16.44 1.80
C ARG A 4 7.70 -17.54 2.63
N ASP A 5 6.81 -17.17 3.54
CA ASP A 5 6.11 -18.08 4.43
C ASP A 5 4.62 -17.75 4.53
N PRO A 6 3.72 -18.57 3.96
CA PRO A 6 4.01 -19.74 3.11
C PRO A 6 4.57 -19.32 1.75
N LYS A 7 5.44 -20.16 1.15
CA LYS A 7 6.11 -19.88 -0.13
C LYS A 7 5.09 -19.79 -1.26
N THR A 8 4.65 -18.58 -1.56
CA THR A 8 3.55 -18.30 -2.48
C THR A 8 3.80 -17.02 -3.29
N THR A 9 3.11 -16.88 -4.41
CA THR A 9 3.14 -15.67 -5.23
C THR A 9 1.73 -15.12 -5.36
N ALA A 10 1.56 -13.82 -5.15
CA ALA A 10 0.31 -13.12 -5.35
C ALA A 10 0.41 -12.09 -6.48
N LEU A 11 -0.60 -12.08 -7.35
CA LEU A 11 -0.82 -11.09 -8.40
C LEU A 11 -2.05 -10.28 -8.04
N ILE A 12 -1.96 -8.96 -8.20
CA ILE A 12 -3.03 -8.03 -7.85
C ILE A 12 -3.28 -7.16 -9.06
N PHE A 13 -4.54 -7.10 -9.48
CA PHE A 13 -4.99 -6.31 -10.61
C PHE A 13 -5.48 -4.94 -10.13
N ALA A 14 -5.44 -3.94 -11.00
CA ALA A 14 -5.95 -2.60 -10.72
C ALA A 14 -7.44 -2.59 -10.31
N SER A 15 -8.20 -3.62 -10.71
CA SER A 15 -9.60 -3.84 -10.31
C SER A 15 -9.78 -4.30 -8.86
N GLY A 16 -8.70 -4.55 -8.12
CA GLY A 16 -8.73 -5.11 -6.76
C GLY A 16 -8.84 -6.63 -6.73
N LYS A 17 -8.97 -7.30 -7.89
CA LYS A 17 -8.89 -8.77 -7.96
C LYS A 17 -7.49 -9.25 -7.60
N MET A 18 -7.40 -10.36 -6.89
CA MET A 18 -6.14 -10.97 -6.48
C MET A 18 -6.12 -12.46 -6.87
N VAL A 19 -4.97 -12.93 -7.33
CA VAL A 19 -4.69 -14.34 -7.59
C VAL A 19 -3.50 -14.75 -6.72
N CYS A 20 -3.66 -15.80 -5.91
CA CYS A 20 -2.59 -16.38 -5.10
C CYS A 20 -2.26 -17.80 -5.60
N THR A 21 -0.99 -18.09 -5.83
CA THR A 21 -0.52 -19.38 -6.37
C THR A 21 0.72 -19.90 -5.63
N GLY A 22 0.97 -21.21 -5.77
CA GLY A 22 2.14 -21.89 -5.20
C GLY A 22 1.96 -22.44 -3.79
N ALA A 23 0.76 -22.34 -3.20
CA ALA A 23 0.47 -22.96 -1.92
C ALA A 23 0.35 -24.48 -2.05
N LYS A 24 0.88 -25.22 -1.07
CA LYS A 24 0.83 -26.70 -1.02
C LYS A 24 -0.41 -27.25 -0.30
N SER A 25 -1.17 -26.38 0.35
CA SER A 25 -2.41 -26.72 1.06
C SER A 25 -3.38 -25.54 0.97
N GLU A 26 -4.67 -25.85 1.15
CA GLU A 26 -5.72 -24.83 1.17
C GLU A 26 -5.53 -23.84 2.32
N GLU A 27 -5.09 -24.33 3.49
CA GLU A 27 -4.78 -23.51 4.65
C GLU A 27 -3.68 -22.49 4.34
N HIS A 28 -2.60 -22.92 3.68
CA HIS A 28 -1.53 -22.02 3.26
C HIS A 28 -2.01 -21.00 2.22
N SER A 29 -2.91 -21.40 1.32
CA SER A 29 -3.52 -20.47 0.35
C SER A 29 -4.31 -19.37 1.05
N LYS A 30 -5.17 -19.75 2.02
CA LYS A 30 -5.95 -18.82 2.84
C LYS A 30 -5.05 -17.89 3.65
N LEU A 31 -3.98 -18.42 4.26
CA LEU A 31 -3.04 -17.61 5.02
C LEU A 31 -2.27 -16.61 4.14
N ALA A 32 -1.80 -17.06 2.98
CA ALA A 32 -1.11 -16.21 2.00
C ALA A 32 -2.00 -15.07 1.51
N ALA A 33 -3.25 -15.38 1.15
CA ALA A 33 -4.23 -14.39 0.71
C ALA A 33 -4.45 -13.30 1.77
N ARG A 34 -4.65 -13.69 3.04
CA ARG A 34 -4.80 -12.72 4.15
C ARG A 34 -3.57 -11.84 4.33
N LYS A 35 -2.36 -12.42 4.31
CA LYS A 35 -1.11 -11.66 4.42
C LYS A 35 -0.96 -10.65 3.28
N CYS A 36 -1.28 -11.04 2.05
CA CYS A 36 -1.25 -10.13 0.90
C CYS A 36 -2.25 -8.98 1.04
N SER A 37 -3.51 -9.26 1.38
CA SER A 37 -4.53 -8.20 1.52
C SER A 37 -4.13 -7.15 2.56
N MET A 38 -3.63 -7.57 3.71
CA MET A 38 -3.20 -6.66 4.78
C MET A 38 -2.01 -5.79 4.37
N HIS A 39 -1.03 -6.38 3.68
CA HIS A 39 0.16 -5.67 3.23
C HIS A 39 -0.14 -4.59 2.18
N GLU A 40 -1.15 -4.82 1.34
CA GLU A 40 -1.51 -3.87 0.28
C GLU A 40 -2.39 -2.76 0.81
N LEU A 41 -3.25 -3.06 1.80
CA LEU A 41 -3.99 -2.04 2.53
C LEU A 41 -3.04 -1.10 3.27
N SER A 42 -2.00 -1.63 3.94
CA SER A 42 -1.04 -0.79 4.67
C SER A 42 -0.23 0.10 3.73
N LYS A 43 0.18 -0.40 2.56
CA LYS A 43 0.81 0.43 1.52
C LYS A 43 -0.09 1.52 1.00
N SER A 44 -1.35 1.20 0.71
CA SER A 44 -2.34 2.19 0.25
C SER A 44 -2.54 3.28 1.28
N LEU A 45 -2.58 2.93 2.57
CA LEU A 45 -2.68 3.92 3.64
C LEU A 45 -1.40 4.76 3.74
N ALA A 46 -0.22 4.14 3.66
CA ALA A 46 1.06 4.84 3.72
C ALA A 46 1.26 5.83 2.56
N SER A 47 0.80 5.48 1.35
CA SER A 47 0.85 6.37 0.18
C SER A 47 -0.16 7.52 0.29
N GLN A 48 -1.35 7.27 0.85
CA GLN A 48 -2.32 8.33 1.16
C GLN A 48 -1.78 9.31 2.21
N LEU A 49 -1.10 8.83 3.24
CA LEU A 49 -0.49 9.70 4.25
C LEU A 49 0.66 10.54 3.65
N HIS A 50 1.55 9.95 2.84
CA HIS A 50 2.63 10.70 2.19
C HIS A 50 2.11 11.79 1.23
N SER A 51 1.05 11.49 0.46
CA SER A 51 0.44 12.47 -0.45
C SER A 51 -0.31 13.58 0.30
N ARG A 52 -0.96 13.27 1.44
CA ARG A 52 -1.57 14.27 2.32
C ARG A 52 -0.52 15.19 2.97
N THR A 53 0.59 14.64 3.46
CA THR A 53 1.68 15.44 4.03
C THR A 53 2.38 16.31 2.99
N SER A 54 2.56 15.82 1.75
CA SER A 54 3.13 16.65 0.66
C SER A 54 2.22 17.80 0.27
N ARG A 55 0.90 17.58 0.13
CA ARG A 55 -0.06 18.67 -0.14
C ARG A 55 -0.12 19.69 1.00
N SER A 56 -0.05 19.24 2.25
CA SER A 56 -0.03 20.15 3.41
C SER A 56 1.28 20.95 3.49
N ARG A 57 2.42 20.37 3.09
CA ARG A 57 3.71 21.08 3.00
C ARG A 57 3.73 22.11 1.87
N THR A 58 3.15 21.81 0.71
CA THR A 58 3.03 22.80 -0.38
C THR A 58 2.17 23.99 0.05
N LEU A 59 1.05 23.75 0.74
CA LEU A 59 0.22 24.83 1.30
C LEU A 59 0.96 25.65 2.37
N LEU A 60 1.72 25.01 3.26
CA LEU A 60 2.46 25.72 4.31
C LEU A 60 3.60 26.60 3.75
N LEU A 61 4.31 26.13 2.72
CA LEU A 61 5.32 26.94 2.01
C LEU A 61 4.67 28.16 1.34
N HIS A 62 3.50 27.99 0.73
CA HIS A 62 2.78 29.09 0.08
C HIS A 62 2.31 30.17 1.06
N VAL A 63 1.95 29.81 2.31
CA VAL A 63 1.58 30.79 3.34
C VAL A 63 2.80 31.51 3.89
N THR A 64 3.96 30.84 3.99
CA THR A 64 5.19 31.44 4.52
C THR A 64 5.80 32.46 3.56
N GLU A 65 5.68 32.25 2.24
CA GLU A 65 6.15 33.22 1.23
C GLU A 65 5.29 34.49 1.19
N ILE A 66 3.98 34.39 1.44
CA ILE A 66 3.09 35.56 1.48
C ILE A 66 3.46 36.48 2.66
N SER A 67 3.96 35.93 3.77
CA SER A 67 4.33 36.70 4.97
C SER A 67 5.67 37.45 4.88
N HIS A 68 6.49 37.21 3.86
CA HIS A 68 7.79 37.89 3.66
C HIS A 68 7.76 38.96 2.56
N SER A 69 6.60 39.19 1.92
CA SER A 69 6.42 40.21 0.88
C SER A 69 5.75 41.50 1.39
N SER A 70 5.68 41.72 2.71
CA SER A 70 5.05 42.89 3.30
C SER A 70 5.97 43.68 4.21
#